data_AF-A0A936MYP1-F1
#
_entry.id   AF-A0A936MYP1-F1
#
_cell.length_a   1.000
_cell.length_b   1.000
_cell.length_c   1.000
_cell.angle_alpha   90.00
_cell.angle_beta   90.00
_cell.angle_gamma   90.00
#
_symmetry.space_group_name_H-M   'P 1'
#
loop_
_entity.id
_entity.type
_entity.pdbx_description
1 polymer ?
#
loop_
_entity_poly.entity_id
_entity_poly.type
_entity_poly.pdbx_seq_one_letter_code
_entity_poly.pdbx_strand_id
1 'polypeptide(L)'
;MAQNPWLLAGNGGTDYTLDFLGTTDAERLALRTYDKVRLVVNQEDNYDIESFSLMPTAGFVGISPSSYFWDNGPGPFSRLHLAEPGANGFQGIGYRPWMRNGVTFTGNSDQMYIGQKYTYDNPEEPESGELNDYTDAIVQWSDNPGTWLSDRMRFIFTSEYISTNPTGSNSMESLEAMQLYPHDSGSEVFVGIGDWFGQSATPDERLDVLDRTVMIRRLVPDYENQELDRFVVTDNDGRLHWRSLANLPDNCEWTMSGTSPNHVITAVGAANNACPDAAENVGIGVSTPIAKLDVFDDTPASNDIIGLQHRTGCNG
;
A
#
# COMPACT_ATOMS: atom_id res chain seq x y z
N MET A 1 9.82 -20.45 -58.86
CA MET A 1 9.32 -19.15 -58.37
C MET A 1 10.50 -18.45 -57.71
N ALA A 2 10.81 -17.23 -58.13
CA ALA A 2 11.92 -16.49 -57.53
C ALA A 2 11.54 -16.15 -56.08
N GLN A 3 12.11 -16.89 -55.12
CA GLN A 3 12.13 -16.44 -53.74
C GLN A 3 13.01 -15.20 -53.72
N ASN A 4 12.48 -14.06 -53.33
CA ASN A 4 13.29 -12.93 -52.87
C ASN A 4 13.58 -13.23 -51.40
N PRO A 5 14.68 -13.92 -51.06
CA PRO A 5 15.00 -14.15 -49.66
C PRO A 5 15.22 -12.80 -48.97
N TRP A 6 15.01 -12.77 -47.66
CA TRP A 6 15.52 -11.67 -46.86
C TRP A 6 17.04 -11.60 -47.02
N LEU A 7 17.54 -10.50 -47.60
CA LEU A 7 18.95 -10.32 -47.89
C LEU A 7 19.70 -9.95 -46.60
N LEU A 8 20.95 -10.41 -46.50
CA LEU A 8 21.83 -10.13 -45.35
C LEU A 8 22.11 -8.63 -45.15
N ALA A 9 21.97 -7.83 -46.20
CA ALA A 9 22.15 -6.37 -46.16
C ALA A 9 20.80 -5.60 -46.12
N GLY A 10 19.69 -6.30 -45.88
CA GLY A 10 18.35 -5.75 -45.95
C GLY A 10 17.77 -5.69 -47.37
N ASN A 11 16.46 -5.52 -47.45
CA ASN A 11 15.72 -5.39 -48.71
C ASN A 11 15.42 -3.90 -48.96
N GLY A 12 15.60 -3.44 -50.21
CA GLY A 12 15.17 -2.10 -50.64
C GLY A 12 13.88 -2.17 -51.46
N GLY A 13 13.11 -1.07 -51.49
CA GLY A 13 11.89 -0.97 -52.30
C GLY A 13 10.68 -1.76 -51.80
N THR A 14 10.65 -2.10 -50.50
CA THR A 14 9.54 -2.84 -49.86
C THR A 14 8.27 -2.00 -49.73
N ASP A 15 7.11 -2.65 -49.84
CA ASP A 15 5.78 -2.10 -49.56
C ASP A 15 5.18 -2.78 -48.32
N TYR A 16 4.87 -2.01 -47.26
CA TYR A 16 4.35 -2.54 -46.00
C TYR A 16 2.97 -3.23 -46.11
N THR A 17 2.25 -3.05 -47.23
CA THR A 17 0.96 -3.68 -47.50
C THR A 17 1.07 -5.01 -48.25
N LEU A 18 2.19 -5.28 -48.92
CA LEU A 18 2.40 -6.44 -49.78
C LEU A 18 3.56 -7.33 -49.30
N ASP A 19 4.65 -6.73 -48.83
CA ASP A 19 5.86 -7.42 -48.38
C ASP A 19 5.83 -7.63 -46.87
N PHE A 20 6.13 -8.84 -46.41
CA PHE A 20 6.19 -9.17 -44.99
C PHE A 20 7.30 -10.18 -44.66
N LEU A 21 7.75 -10.14 -43.40
CA LEU A 21 8.53 -11.20 -42.79
C LEU A 21 7.56 -12.09 -42.01
N GLY A 22 7.31 -13.29 -42.50
CA GLY A 22 6.31 -14.17 -41.90
C GLY A 22 6.06 -15.45 -42.69
N THR A 23 5.00 -16.13 -42.32
CA THR A 23 4.48 -17.35 -42.91
C THR A 23 3.17 -17.05 -43.67
N THR A 24 2.81 -17.89 -44.64
CA THR A 24 1.52 -17.81 -45.37
C THR A 24 0.62 -19.00 -45.08
N ASP A 25 1.14 -19.99 -44.38
CA ASP A 25 0.48 -21.19 -43.92
C ASP A 25 0.15 -21.09 -42.42
N ALA A 26 -0.48 -22.14 -41.89
CA ALA A 26 -0.90 -22.20 -40.49
C ALA A 26 0.29 -22.53 -39.56
N GLU A 27 1.37 -21.77 -39.67
CA GLU A 27 2.61 -21.94 -38.93
C GLU A 27 3.03 -20.64 -38.23
N ARG A 28 3.69 -20.80 -37.07
CA ARG A 28 4.23 -19.68 -36.28
C ARG A 28 5.48 -19.09 -36.93
N LEU A 29 5.73 -17.80 -36.75
CA LEU A 29 7.01 -17.18 -37.13
C LEU A 29 8.03 -17.36 -36.00
N ALA A 30 9.13 -18.07 -36.28
CA ALA A 30 10.21 -18.30 -35.32
C ALA A 30 11.52 -17.62 -35.76
N LEU A 31 12.14 -16.87 -34.85
CA LEU A 31 13.50 -16.34 -35.02
C LEU A 31 14.49 -17.16 -34.20
N ARG A 32 15.59 -17.58 -34.84
CA ARG A 32 16.61 -18.44 -34.24
C ARG A 32 17.97 -17.76 -34.19
N THR A 33 18.73 -18.06 -33.14
CA THR A 33 20.19 -17.79 -33.09
C THR A 33 20.90 -19.06 -32.66
N TYR A 34 21.97 -19.42 -33.39
CA TYR A 34 22.70 -20.67 -33.16
C TYR A 34 21.77 -21.91 -33.17
N ASP A 35 20.82 -21.93 -34.12
CA ASP A 35 19.77 -22.96 -34.26
C ASP A 35 18.90 -23.19 -33.01
N LYS A 36 18.83 -22.19 -32.12
CA LYS A 36 17.89 -22.17 -30.99
C LYS A 36 16.84 -21.13 -31.23
N VAL A 37 15.57 -21.49 -31.04
CA VAL A 37 14.44 -20.54 -31.10
C VAL A 37 14.59 -19.53 -29.97
N ARG A 38 14.52 -18.24 -30.30
CA ARG A 38 14.66 -17.10 -29.38
C ARG A 38 13.40 -16.28 -29.26
N LEU A 39 12.68 -16.13 -30.36
CA LEU A 39 11.45 -15.38 -30.44
C LEU A 39 10.45 -16.15 -31.29
N VAL A 40 9.21 -16.21 -30.83
CA VAL A 40 8.08 -16.78 -31.57
C VAL A 40 6.96 -15.74 -31.62
N VAL A 41 6.38 -15.55 -32.80
CA VAL A 41 5.09 -14.87 -32.96
C VAL A 41 4.06 -15.95 -33.25
N ASN A 42 3.09 -16.08 -32.36
CA ASN A 42 1.97 -17.00 -32.54
C ASN A 42 1.13 -16.57 -33.75
N GLN A 43 0.56 -17.57 -34.42
CA GLN A 43 -0.38 -17.35 -35.53
C GLN A 43 -1.79 -17.10 -34.98
N GLU A 44 -2.71 -18.07 -35.11
CA GLU A 44 -4.03 -18.15 -34.47
C GLU A 44 -4.04 -19.28 -33.40
N ASP A 45 -2.96 -19.40 -32.64
CA ASP A 45 -2.79 -20.49 -31.67
C ASP A 45 -3.80 -20.41 -30.50
N ASN A 46 -4.26 -21.57 -30.04
CA ASN A 46 -5.09 -21.74 -28.85
C ASN A 46 -4.52 -22.89 -28.00
N TYR A 47 -4.32 -22.65 -26.71
CA TYR A 47 -3.84 -23.67 -25.79
C TYR A 47 -4.28 -23.39 -24.36
N ASP A 48 -4.18 -24.41 -23.52
CA ASP A 48 -4.50 -24.30 -22.10
C ASP A 48 -3.39 -23.55 -21.36
N ILE A 49 -3.79 -22.66 -20.46
CA ILE A 49 -2.90 -21.96 -19.54
C ILE A 49 -3.41 -22.25 -18.14
N GLU A 50 -2.76 -23.17 -17.44
CA GLU A 50 -3.24 -23.74 -16.18
C GLU A 50 -4.70 -24.24 -16.30
N SER A 51 -5.61 -23.72 -15.47
CA SER A 51 -7.03 -24.08 -15.47
C SER A 51 -7.85 -23.39 -16.56
N PHE A 52 -7.26 -22.50 -17.36
CA PHE A 52 -7.97 -21.75 -18.40
C PHE A 52 -7.77 -22.45 -19.74
N SER A 53 -8.81 -23.11 -20.23
CA SER A 53 -8.75 -23.90 -21.45
C SER A 53 -8.87 -23.08 -22.72
N LEU A 54 -8.22 -23.51 -23.80
CA LEU A 54 -8.36 -22.93 -25.15
C LEU A 54 -8.18 -21.41 -25.18
N MET A 55 -7.16 -20.91 -24.47
CA MET A 55 -6.87 -19.48 -24.44
C MET A 55 -6.39 -18.99 -25.81
N PRO A 56 -7.07 -18.01 -26.42
CA PRO A 56 -6.68 -17.46 -27.70
C PRO A 56 -5.42 -16.59 -27.56
N THR A 57 -4.38 -16.93 -28.33
CA THR A 57 -3.04 -16.33 -28.22
C THR A 57 -2.54 -15.75 -29.54
N ALA A 58 -3.48 -15.41 -30.42
CA ALA A 58 -3.17 -14.90 -31.73
C ALA A 58 -2.26 -13.66 -31.69
N GLY A 59 -1.17 -13.71 -32.45
CA GLY A 59 -0.16 -12.65 -32.50
C GLY A 59 0.58 -12.39 -31.18
N PHE A 60 0.49 -13.28 -30.19
CA PHE A 60 1.31 -13.17 -28.98
C PHE A 60 2.77 -13.42 -29.30
N VAL A 61 3.64 -12.62 -28.71
CA VAL A 61 5.08 -12.69 -28.93
C VAL A 61 5.75 -13.22 -27.69
N GLY A 62 6.50 -14.29 -27.83
CA GLY A 62 7.28 -14.85 -26.75
C GLY A 62 8.78 -14.76 -27.02
N ILE A 63 9.57 -14.43 -26.01
CA ILE A 63 11.03 -14.31 -26.09
C ILE A 63 11.67 -15.12 -24.96
N SER A 64 12.63 -15.99 -25.31
CA SER A 64 13.34 -16.81 -24.33
C SER A 64 14.79 -17.11 -24.74
N PRO A 65 15.74 -17.19 -23.78
CA PRO A 65 17.09 -17.66 -24.05
C PRO A 65 17.19 -19.21 -24.15
N SER A 66 16.08 -19.94 -24.19
CA SER A 66 16.06 -21.40 -24.39
C SER A 66 14.91 -21.86 -25.28
N SER A 67 15.10 -22.95 -26.03
CA SER A 67 13.99 -23.61 -26.74
C SER A 67 13.03 -24.32 -25.78
N TYR A 68 13.48 -24.58 -24.54
CA TYR A 68 12.72 -25.33 -23.54
C TYR A 68 11.31 -24.78 -23.33
N PHE A 69 11.17 -23.45 -23.37
CA PHE A 69 9.87 -22.78 -23.23
C PHE A 69 8.87 -23.18 -24.32
N TRP A 70 9.33 -23.36 -25.56
CA TRP A 70 8.48 -23.80 -26.68
C TRP A 70 8.27 -25.31 -26.71
N ASP A 71 9.29 -26.05 -26.29
CA ASP A 71 9.29 -27.52 -26.34
C ASP A 71 8.45 -28.13 -25.21
N ASN A 72 8.32 -27.43 -24.06
CA ASN A 72 7.68 -27.96 -22.85
C ASN A 72 6.66 -27.00 -22.22
N GLY A 73 6.75 -25.70 -22.49
CA GLY A 73 5.80 -24.72 -22.00
C GLY A 73 4.60 -24.56 -22.94
N PRO A 74 3.52 -23.88 -22.51
CA PRO A 74 2.34 -23.70 -23.34
C PRO A 74 2.55 -22.63 -24.44
N GLY A 75 3.58 -21.79 -24.33
CA GLY A 75 3.84 -20.65 -25.22
C GLY A 75 3.62 -19.30 -24.52
N PRO A 76 3.58 -18.15 -25.24
CA PRO A 76 3.33 -16.86 -24.61
C PRO A 76 1.89 -16.73 -24.04
N PHE A 77 1.67 -16.10 -22.88
CA PHE A 77 0.32 -15.95 -22.28
C PHE A 77 -0.23 -14.53 -22.34
N SER A 78 0.59 -13.58 -22.81
CA SER A 78 0.25 -12.18 -23.02
C SER A 78 0.81 -11.72 -24.35
N ARG A 79 0.42 -10.52 -24.81
CA ARG A 79 0.90 -9.92 -26.06
C ARG A 79 2.42 -9.95 -26.18
N LEU A 80 3.13 -9.71 -25.08
CA LEU A 80 4.55 -9.99 -24.94
C LEU A 80 4.80 -10.90 -23.73
N HIS A 81 5.57 -11.97 -23.90
CA HIS A 81 6.03 -12.84 -22.82
C HIS A 81 7.56 -12.94 -22.84
N LEU A 82 8.21 -12.53 -21.76
CA LEU A 82 9.64 -12.74 -21.51
C LEU A 82 9.84 -13.90 -20.54
N ALA A 83 10.45 -14.99 -21.00
CA ALA A 83 10.55 -16.25 -20.27
C ALA A 83 12.02 -16.66 -20.05
N GLU A 84 12.40 -16.90 -18.80
CA GLU A 84 13.71 -17.45 -18.43
C GLU A 84 13.89 -18.92 -18.93
N PRO A 85 15.12 -19.44 -18.98
CA PRO A 85 15.36 -20.79 -19.50
C PRO A 85 15.03 -21.88 -18.47
N GLY A 86 14.60 -23.05 -18.97
CA GLY A 86 14.47 -24.28 -18.19
C GLY A 86 13.07 -24.54 -17.64
N ALA A 87 12.95 -25.57 -16.79
CA ALA A 87 11.66 -26.07 -16.29
C ALA A 87 10.88 -25.06 -15.44
N ASN A 88 11.58 -24.10 -14.83
CA ASN A 88 11.00 -23.08 -13.96
C ASN A 88 10.73 -21.76 -14.71
N GLY A 89 10.83 -21.78 -16.04
CA GLY A 89 10.81 -20.58 -16.90
C GLY A 89 9.45 -20.25 -17.52
N PHE A 90 8.35 -20.87 -17.09
CA PHE A 90 7.02 -20.67 -17.71
C PHE A 90 5.85 -20.88 -16.73
N GLN A 91 6.02 -20.41 -15.49
CA GLN A 91 4.96 -20.48 -14.48
C GLN A 91 3.65 -19.86 -14.98
N GLY A 92 2.59 -20.67 -15.07
CA GLY A 92 1.26 -20.21 -15.44
C GLY A 92 0.40 -19.84 -14.21
N ILE A 93 0.79 -20.29 -13.02
CA ILE A 93 0.10 -19.97 -11.77
C ILE A 93 0.09 -18.45 -11.57
N GLY A 94 -1.12 -17.89 -11.41
CA GLY A 94 -1.35 -16.44 -11.34
C GLY A 94 -2.03 -15.86 -12.58
N TYR A 95 -1.93 -16.54 -13.72
CA TYR A 95 -2.57 -16.10 -14.96
C TYR A 95 -4.07 -15.88 -14.79
N ARG A 96 -4.59 -14.86 -15.47
CA ARG A 96 -6.02 -14.62 -15.65
C ARG A 96 -6.28 -14.23 -17.10
N PRO A 97 -7.44 -14.58 -17.69
CA PRO A 97 -7.77 -14.26 -19.08
C PRO A 97 -7.73 -12.77 -19.45
N TRP A 98 -7.73 -11.85 -18.47
CA TRP A 98 -7.57 -10.42 -18.73
C TRP A 98 -6.10 -9.99 -18.96
N MET A 99 -5.11 -10.82 -18.63
CA MET A 99 -3.67 -10.55 -18.78
C MET A 99 -3.19 -10.66 -20.23
N ARG A 100 -3.93 -10.10 -21.18
CA ARG A 100 -3.65 -10.24 -22.62
C ARG A 100 -2.89 -9.05 -23.16
N ASN A 101 -3.37 -7.84 -22.91
CA ASN A 101 -2.73 -6.62 -23.40
C ASN A 101 -1.68 -6.09 -22.42
N GLY A 102 -0.52 -6.75 -22.42
CA GLY A 102 0.59 -6.40 -21.54
C GLY A 102 1.82 -7.27 -21.75
N VAL A 103 2.71 -7.23 -20.76
CA VAL A 103 3.96 -7.99 -20.70
C VAL A 103 3.90 -8.94 -19.52
N THR A 104 4.06 -10.24 -19.80
CA THR A 104 4.26 -11.27 -18.77
C THR A 104 5.75 -11.60 -18.67
N PHE A 105 6.22 -11.75 -17.43
CA PHE A 105 7.54 -12.24 -17.10
C PHE A 105 7.39 -13.56 -16.36
N THR A 106 8.16 -14.58 -16.74
CA THR A 106 8.25 -15.83 -15.99
C THR A 106 9.70 -16.28 -15.82
N GLY A 107 9.98 -16.83 -14.64
CA GLY A 107 11.31 -17.29 -14.27
C GLY A 107 11.35 -17.64 -12.80
N ASN A 108 12.28 -18.52 -12.41
CA ASN A 108 12.40 -19.00 -11.02
C ASN A 108 11.12 -19.64 -10.44
N SER A 109 10.18 -20.09 -11.29
CA SER A 109 8.84 -20.57 -10.90
C SER A 109 7.87 -19.45 -10.46
N ASP A 110 8.16 -18.22 -10.83
CA ASP A 110 7.36 -17.03 -10.50
C ASP A 110 6.77 -16.39 -11.76
N GLN A 111 5.74 -15.57 -11.56
CA GLN A 111 5.10 -14.82 -12.63
C GLN A 111 4.86 -13.36 -12.23
N MET A 112 5.06 -12.44 -13.19
CA MET A 112 4.67 -11.04 -13.09
C MET A 112 3.95 -10.61 -14.36
N TYR A 113 2.98 -9.69 -14.24
CA TYR A 113 2.35 -9.01 -15.36
C TYR A 113 2.37 -7.49 -15.18
N ILE A 114 2.61 -6.75 -16.27
CA ILE A 114 2.30 -5.33 -16.36
C ILE A 114 1.50 -5.06 -17.63
N GLY A 115 0.38 -4.37 -17.50
CA GLY A 115 -0.47 -4.08 -18.65
C GLY A 115 -1.86 -3.61 -18.26
N GLN A 116 -2.77 -3.64 -19.23
CA GLN A 116 -4.14 -3.22 -19.01
C GLN A 116 -4.99 -4.36 -18.45
N LYS A 117 -5.97 -4.00 -17.63
CA LYS A 117 -7.10 -4.84 -17.27
C LYS A 117 -8.37 -4.06 -17.59
N TYR A 118 -9.14 -4.60 -18.50
CA TYR A 118 -10.47 -4.12 -18.84
C TYR A 118 -11.43 -5.32 -18.79
N THR A 119 -12.70 -5.02 -18.59
CA THR A 119 -13.73 -6.06 -18.53
C THR A 119 -14.18 -6.37 -19.96
N TYR A 120 -14.34 -7.64 -20.33
CA TYR A 120 -14.77 -8.03 -21.68
C TYR A 120 -16.26 -8.31 -21.74
N ASP A 121 -16.93 -7.96 -22.85
CA ASP A 121 -18.33 -8.39 -23.10
C ASP A 121 -18.46 -9.92 -23.09
N ASN A 122 -17.42 -10.61 -23.54
CA ASN A 122 -17.26 -12.03 -23.33
C ASN A 122 -15.78 -12.40 -23.03
N PRO A 123 -15.43 -12.88 -21.82
CA PRO A 123 -14.05 -13.14 -21.42
C PRO A 123 -13.36 -14.26 -22.19
N GLU A 124 -14.12 -15.10 -22.89
CA GLU A 124 -13.60 -16.18 -23.73
C GLU A 124 -13.40 -15.74 -25.19
N GLU A 125 -13.92 -14.57 -25.58
CA GLU A 125 -13.89 -14.04 -26.94
C GLU A 125 -12.97 -12.79 -27.01
N PRO A 126 -11.78 -12.88 -27.65
CA PRO A 126 -10.80 -11.80 -27.74
C PRO A 126 -11.31 -10.50 -28.34
N GLU A 127 -12.26 -10.64 -29.26
CA GLU A 127 -12.78 -9.56 -30.07
C GLU A 127 -14.10 -9.01 -29.52
N SER A 128 -14.56 -9.54 -28.38
CA SER A 128 -15.81 -9.10 -27.75
C SER A 128 -15.76 -7.63 -27.29
N GLY A 129 -14.57 -7.03 -27.26
CA GLY A 129 -14.38 -5.65 -26.87
C GLY A 129 -14.55 -5.42 -25.37
N GLU A 130 -14.51 -4.16 -24.96
CA GLU A 130 -14.61 -3.77 -23.56
C GLU A 130 -16.08 -3.61 -23.11
N LEU A 131 -16.45 -4.19 -21.97
CA LEU A 131 -17.65 -3.84 -21.20
C LEU A 131 -17.44 -2.46 -20.59
N ASN A 132 -17.78 -1.43 -21.37
CA ASN A 132 -17.60 0.00 -21.07
C ASN A 132 -16.15 0.51 -21.22
N ASP A 133 -16.00 1.83 -21.22
CA ASP A 133 -14.73 2.57 -21.28
C ASP A 133 -14.06 2.64 -19.89
N TYR A 134 -13.82 1.47 -19.28
CA TYR A 134 -13.11 1.33 -18.00
C TYR A 134 -11.88 0.44 -18.18
N THR A 135 -10.69 1.05 -18.10
CA THR A 135 -9.40 0.34 -18.18
C THR A 135 -8.53 0.68 -16.97
N ASP A 136 -8.09 -0.36 -16.26
CA ASP A 136 -7.10 -0.25 -15.19
C ASP A 136 -5.69 -0.51 -15.75
N ALA A 137 -4.69 0.27 -15.31
CA ALA A 137 -3.28 -0.09 -15.47
C ALA A 137 -2.85 -0.97 -14.29
N ILE A 138 -2.31 -2.15 -14.57
CA ILE A 138 -1.98 -3.18 -13.58
C ILE A 138 -0.48 -3.44 -13.56
N VAL A 139 0.06 -3.50 -12.35
CA VAL A 139 1.30 -4.21 -12.01
C VAL A 139 0.90 -5.36 -11.09
N GLN A 140 1.17 -6.59 -11.48
CA GLN A 140 0.75 -7.78 -10.75
C GLN A 140 1.94 -8.71 -10.52
N TRP A 141 2.02 -9.22 -9.30
CA TRP A 141 2.95 -10.26 -8.87
C TRP A 141 2.17 -11.52 -8.53
N SER A 142 2.66 -12.68 -8.94
CA SER A 142 2.13 -13.99 -8.58
C SER A 142 3.17 -14.71 -7.76
N ASP A 143 2.71 -15.24 -6.64
CA ASP A 143 3.50 -15.99 -5.69
C ASP A 143 2.61 -17.11 -5.10
N ASN A 144 3.20 -17.97 -4.28
CA ASN A 144 2.56 -19.02 -3.53
C ASN A 144 2.23 -18.53 -2.11
N PRO A 145 1.06 -17.88 -1.88
CA PRO A 145 0.68 -17.37 -0.56
C PRO A 145 0.65 -18.50 0.47
N GLY A 146 1.21 -18.26 1.66
CA GLY A 146 1.21 -19.23 2.77
C GLY A 146 2.40 -20.19 2.80
N THR A 147 3.41 -19.97 1.96
CA THR A 147 4.66 -20.76 2.00
C THR A 147 5.79 -19.99 2.67
N TRP A 148 6.74 -20.71 3.29
CA TRP A 148 7.81 -20.17 4.16
C TRP A 148 8.81 -19.20 3.48
N LEU A 149 8.57 -18.84 2.23
CA LEU A 149 9.36 -17.92 1.41
C LEU A 149 8.43 -17.22 0.41
N SER A 150 7.40 -16.50 0.89
CA SER A 150 6.57 -15.70 -0.02
C SER A 150 7.43 -14.64 -0.72
N ASP A 151 7.45 -14.69 -2.05
CA ASP A 151 8.17 -13.74 -2.86
C ASP A 151 7.52 -12.36 -2.81
N ARG A 152 8.37 -11.33 -2.96
CA ARG A 152 8.04 -9.95 -2.61
C ARG A 152 8.03 -9.08 -3.86
N MET A 153 7.01 -8.25 -3.99
CA MET A 153 7.08 -7.09 -4.90
C MET A 153 7.86 -5.97 -4.21
N ARG A 154 8.87 -5.43 -4.89
CA ARG A 154 9.73 -4.37 -4.35
C ARG A 154 9.88 -3.22 -5.32
N PHE A 155 9.90 -2.01 -4.79
CA PHE A 155 10.30 -0.81 -5.50
C PHE A 155 11.68 -0.39 -4.99
N ILE A 156 12.67 -0.41 -5.88
CA ILE A 156 14.08 -0.22 -5.54
C ILE A 156 14.73 0.87 -6.39
N PHE A 157 15.70 1.58 -5.82
CA PHE A 157 16.52 2.56 -6.50
C PHE A 157 17.97 2.08 -6.63
N THR A 158 18.52 2.14 -7.83
CA THR A 158 19.92 1.83 -8.12
C THR A 158 20.73 3.09 -8.37
N SER A 159 22.03 3.00 -8.15
CA SER A 159 23.05 4.01 -8.45
C SER A 159 24.35 3.28 -8.85
N GLU A 160 25.46 3.99 -9.05
CA GLU A 160 26.75 3.37 -9.37
C GLU A 160 27.07 2.23 -8.40
N TYR A 161 27.37 1.03 -8.92
CA TYR A 161 27.64 -0.12 -8.08
C TYR A 161 29.00 0.00 -7.38
N ILE A 162 28.99 -0.13 -6.04
CA ILE A 162 30.17 -0.13 -5.17
C ILE A 162 30.18 -1.46 -4.40
N SER A 163 31.12 -2.34 -4.75
CA SER A 163 31.16 -3.72 -4.25
C SER A 163 31.35 -3.87 -2.74
N THR A 164 31.80 -2.82 -2.05
CA THR A 164 32.00 -2.82 -0.59
C THR A 164 30.77 -2.37 0.20
N ASN A 165 29.75 -1.81 -0.46
CA ASN A 165 28.56 -1.33 0.23
C ASN A 165 27.57 -2.48 0.44
N PRO A 166 27.24 -2.84 1.69
CA PRO A 166 26.32 -3.95 1.95
C PRO A 166 24.85 -3.59 1.69
N THR A 167 24.50 -2.30 1.70
CA THR A 167 23.13 -1.79 1.58
C THR A 167 23.11 -0.43 0.87
N GLY A 168 21.92 0.05 0.49
CA GLY A 168 21.73 1.34 -0.17
C GLY A 168 21.88 1.29 -1.70
N SER A 169 21.66 2.41 -2.39
CA SER A 169 21.47 2.43 -3.85
C SER A 169 22.72 2.04 -4.65
N ASN A 170 23.90 2.14 -4.03
CA ASN A 170 25.16 1.70 -4.63
C ASN A 170 25.50 0.23 -4.33
N SER A 171 24.72 -0.48 -3.52
CA SER A 171 24.96 -1.91 -3.19
C SER A 171 24.44 -2.84 -4.28
N MET A 172 24.78 -4.13 -4.20
CA MET A 172 24.22 -5.17 -5.08
C MET A 172 22.69 -5.28 -4.92
N GLU A 173 22.21 -5.04 -3.71
CA GLU A 173 20.81 -5.23 -3.31
C GLU A 173 19.96 -3.98 -3.55
N SER A 174 20.61 -2.86 -3.92
CA SER A 174 20.00 -1.56 -4.18
C SER A 174 19.35 -0.94 -2.92
N LEU A 175 18.79 0.27 -3.05
CA LEU A 175 18.02 0.89 -1.97
C LEU A 175 16.56 0.51 -2.12
N GLU A 176 16.02 -0.23 -1.17
CA GLU A 176 14.59 -0.51 -1.13
C GLU A 176 13.81 0.68 -0.60
N ALA A 177 12.73 1.05 -1.30
CA ALA A 177 11.83 2.12 -0.90
C ALA A 177 10.47 1.60 -0.44
N MET A 178 10.02 0.47 -1.00
CA MET A 178 8.76 -0.15 -0.64
C MET A 178 8.81 -1.66 -0.90
N GLN A 179 8.23 -2.43 0.02
CA GLN A 179 8.02 -3.88 -0.09
C GLN A 179 6.54 -4.22 0.09
N LEU A 180 6.01 -5.10 -0.75
CA LEU A 180 4.66 -5.64 -0.65
C LEU A 180 4.69 -7.17 -0.80
N TYR A 181 3.88 -7.88 -0.02
CA TYR A 181 3.66 -9.31 -0.21
C TYR A 181 2.30 -9.75 0.37
N PRO A 182 1.67 -10.80 -0.18
CA PRO A 182 0.42 -11.32 0.35
C PRO A 182 0.67 -12.05 1.67
N HIS A 183 -0.20 -11.82 2.67
CA HIS A 183 -0.23 -12.61 3.90
C HIS A 183 -0.67 -14.06 3.60
N ASP A 184 -0.32 -15.00 4.47
CA ASP A 184 -0.62 -16.43 4.35
C ASP A 184 -2.10 -16.76 4.12
N SER A 185 -3.00 -15.89 4.60
CA SER A 185 -4.44 -16.03 4.37
C SER A 185 -4.89 -15.72 2.93
N GLY A 186 -4.01 -15.19 2.08
CA GLY A 186 -4.30 -14.74 0.72
C GLY A 186 -5.30 -13.59 0.62
N SER A 187 -5.75 -13.03 1.76
CA SER A 187 -6.83 -12.04 1.85
C SER A 187 -6.32 -10.64 2.21
N GLU A 188 -5.00 -10.52 2.42
CA GLU A 188 -4.36 -9.31 2.96
C GLU A 188 -3.00 -9.14 2.29
N VAL A 189 -2.54 -7.90 2.21
CA VAL A 189 -1.20 -7.55 1.73
C VAL A 189 -0.52 -6.75 2.83
N PHE A 190 0.69 -7.16 3.20
CA PHE A 190 1.54 -6.37 4.07
C PHE A 190 2.36 -5.41 3.23
N VAL A 191 2.48 -4.17 3.71
CA VAL A 191 3.12 -3.07 3.00
C VAL A 191 4.06 -2.37 3.96
N GLY A 192 5.32 -2.25 3.56
CA GLY A 192 6.28 -1.42 4.27
C GLY A 192 6.91 -0.40 3.34
N ILE A 193 7.12 0.81 3.87
CA ILE A 193 7.87 1.88 3.22
C ILE A 193 9.18 2.07 3.99
N GLY A 194 10.30 1.94 3.28
CA GLY A 194 11.64 2.02 3.88
C GLY A 194 12.61 0.98 3.31
N ASP A 195 13.85 1.02 3.79
CA ASP A 195 14.93 0.10 3.41
C ASP A 195 14.88 -1.17 4.28
N TRP A 196 14.00 -2.12 3.96
CA TRP A 196 13.82 -3.33 4.80
C TRP A 196 14.98 -4.31 4.65
N PHE A 197 15.56 -4.40 3.45
CA PHE A 197 16.78 -5.17 3.24
C PHE A 197 17.91 -4.67 4.14
N GLY A 198 18.16 -3.35 4.18
CA GLY A 198 19.19 -2.78 5.03
C GLY A 198 18.96 -2.94 6.53
N GLN A 199 17.70 -3.17 6.95
CA GLN A 199 17.33 -3.44 8.34
C GLN A 199 17.23 -4.94 8.66
N SER A 200 17.48 -5.84 7.70
CA SER A 200 17.27 -7.30 7.85
C SER A 200 15.86 -7.65 8.36
N ALA A 201 14.85 -6.96 7.84
CA ALA A 201 13.46 -7.05 8.31
C ALA A 201 12.48 -7.29 7.15
N THR A 202 11.20 -7.46 7.49
CA THR A 202 10.08 -7.55 6.54
C THR A 202 8.85 -6.89 7.18
N PRO A 203 8.00 -6.21 6.40
CA PRO A 203 6.78 -5.60 6.92
C PRO A 203 5.85 -6.67 7.51
N ASP A 204 5.33 -6.45 8.70
CA ASP A 204 4.40 -7.36 9.40
C ASP A 204 2.99 -6.77 9.57
N GLU A 205 2.77 -5.59 8.98
CA GLU A 205 1.55 -4.79 9.17
C GLU A 205 1.03 -4.21 7.86
N ARG A 206 -0.20 -3.67 7.93
CA ARG A 206 -0.85 -2.96 6.82
C ARG A 206 -0.66 -1.44 6.94
N LEU A 207 -0.66 -0.74 5.80
CA LEU A 207 -0.67 0.72 5.73
C LEU A 207 -1.92 1.22 4.98
N ASP A 208 -2.85 1.90 5.65
CA ASP A 208 -4.03 2.56 5.04
C ASP A 208 -3.83 4.08 5.00
N VAL A 209 -3.70 4.66 3.80
CA VAL A 209 -3.73 6.10 3.58
C VAL A 209 -4.57 6.39 2.34
N LEU A 210 -5.74 7.00 2.55
CA LEU A 210 -6.56 7.57 1.48
C LEU A 210 -7.03 8.98 1.88
N ASP A 211 -6.54 9.98 1.14
CA ASP A 211 -6.79 11.42 1.23
C ASP A 211 -6.54 12.11 2.58
N ARG A 212 -5.33 12.69 2.70
CA ARG A 212 -4.84 13.65 3.73
C ARG A 212 -4.85 13.16 5.19
N THR A 213 -5.61 12.12 5.50
CA THR A 213 -5.73 11.53 6.84
C THR A 213 -5.38 10.05 6.79
N VAL A 214 -4.68 9.55 7.81
CA VAL A 214 -4.55 8.11 8.06
C VAL A 214 -5.89 7.64 8.65
N MET A 215 -6.62 6.78 7.95
CA MET A 215 -7.89 6.23 8.43
C MET A 215 -7.67 4.84 9.01
N ILE A 216 -7.74 4.70 10.34
CA ILE A 216 -7.88 3.39 10.97
C ILE A 216 -9.36 3.03 10.96
N ARG A 217 -9.81 2.27 9.96
CA ARG A 217 -11.24 1.94 9.74
C ARG A 217 -11.90 1.23 10.93
N ARG A 218 -11.11 0.47 11.68
CA ARG A 218 -11.53 -0.21 12.89
C ARG A 218 -10.34 -0.33 13.83
N LEU A 219 -10.48 0.22 15.03
CA LEU A 219 -9.62 -0.17 16.14
C LEU A 219 -10.06 -1.58 16.55
N VAL A 220 -9.14 -2.54 16.47
CA VAL A 220 -9.41 -3.92 16.88
C VAL A 220 -9.52 -3.93 18.41
N PRO A 221 -10.64 -4.39 19.00
CA PRO A 221 -10.86 -4.33 20.46
C PRO A 221 -9.75 -4.96 21.29
N ASP A 222 -9.11 -6.02 20.77
CA ASP A 222 -8.03 -6.75 21.44
C ASP A 222 -6.72 -5.94 21.55
N TYR A 223 -6.61 -4.83 20.81
CA TYR A 223 -5.48 -3.89 20.89
C TYR A 223 -5.83 -2.64 21.72
N GLU A 224 -7.07 -2.52 22.23
CA GLU A 224 -7.37 -1.51 23.24
C GLU A 224 -6.66 -1.90 24.53
N ASN A 225 -5.63 -1.14 24.89
CA ASN A 225 -4.84 -1.39 26.07
C ASN A 225 -4.73 -0.12 26.93
N GLN A 226 -5.53 -0.10 28.00
CA GLN A 226 -5.60 1.00 28.97
C GLN A 226 -4.32 1.12 29.83
N GLU A 227 -3.39 0.16 29.73
CA GLU A 227 -2.08 0.20 30.41
C GLU A 227 -1.02 0.94 29.58
N LEU A 228 -1.26 1.23 28.30
CA LEU A 228 -0.35 2.00 27.47
C LEU A 228 -0.41 3.48 27.84
N ASP A 229 0.75 4.09 28.06
CA ASP A 229 0.86 5.48 28.47
C ASP A 229 1.24 6.41 27.31
N ARG A 230 1.29 5.94 26.07
CA ARG A 230 1.72 6.73 24.90
C ARG A 230 0.56 6.99 23.95
N PHE A 231 0.35 8.26 23.60
CA PHE A 231 -0.55 8.66 22.50
C PHE A 231 0.24 9.04 21.28
N VAL A 232 -0.30 8.68 20.11
CA VAL A 232 0.10 9.29 18.85
C VAL A 232 -0.53 10.67 18.75
N VAL A 233 0.27 11.69 18.50
CA VAL A 233 -0.15 13.10 18.39
C VAL A 233 0.45 13.72 17.13
N THR A 234 -0.05 14.87 16.69
CA THR A 234 0.50 15.60 15.56
C THR A 234 1.03 16.97 16.00
N ASP A 235 2.06 17.45 15.32
CA ASP A 235 2.52 18.85 15.43
C ASP A 235 1.81 19.75 14.41
N ASN A 236 2.14 21.06 14.41
CA ASN A 236 1.56 22.03 13.47
C ASN A 236 1.94 21.75 11.99
N ASP A 237 2.99 20.96 11.75
CA ASP A 237 3.42 20.56 10.41
C ASP A 237 2.76 19.24 9.96
N GLY A 238 1.91 18.63 10.81
CA GLY A 238 1.18 17.41 10.53
C GLY A 238 2.02 16.13 10.67
N ARG A 239 3.23 16.19 11.24
CA ARG A 239 4.03 14.98 11.49
C ARG A 239 3.46 14.22 12.67
N LEU A 240 3.36 12.89 12.55
CA LEU A 240 2.99 12.02 13.66
C LEU A 240 4.17 11.93 14.63
N HIS A 241 3.88 12.20 15.90
CA HIS A 241 4.76 12.03 17.05
C HIS A 241 4.06 11.12 18.05
N TRP A 242 4.76 10.76 19.12
CA TRP A 242 4.11 10.20 20.29
C TRP A 242 4.48 11.00 21.54
N ARG A 243 3.57 11.04 22.52
CA ARG A 243 3.83 11.64 23.84
C ARG A 243 3.27 10.76 24.94
N SER A 244 3.92 10.77 26.11
CA SER A 244 3.41 10.07 27.30
C SER A 244 2.26 10.84 27.97
N LEU A 245 1.32 10.10 28.57
CA LEU A 245 0.19 10.55 29.39
C LEU A 245 0.67 11.29 30.64
N ALA A 246 1.81 10.85 31.21
CA ALA A 246 2.45 11.50 32.35
C ALA A 246 2.92 12.93 32.06
N ASN A 247 3.01 13.30 30.78
CA ASN A 247 3.44 14.61 30.32
C ASN A 247 2.33 15.38 29.61
N LEU A 248 1.06 14.95 29.69
CA LEU A 248 -0.04 15.83 29.29
C LEU A 248 0.02 17.08 30.19
N PRO A 249 -0.17 18.30 29.67
CA PRO A 249 -0.31 19.47 30.53
C PRO A 249 -1.45 19.14 31.48
N ASP A 250 -1.15 19.10 32.77
CA ASP A 250 -2.10 18.83 33.82
C ASP A 250 -3.11 19.98 33.77
N ASN A 251 -4.18 19.84 32.99
CA ASN A 251 -5.10 20.94 32.73
C ASN A 251 -6.15 21.04 33.85
N CYS A 252 -5.80 20.56 35.05
CA CYS A 252 -6.44 20.89 36.32
C CYS A 252 -6.28 22.37 36.69
N GLU A 253 -6.34 23.27 35.71
CA GLU A 253 -6.16 24.69 35.88
C GLU A 253 -7.41 25.45 35.44
N TRP A 254 -8.19 25.88 36.43
CA TRP A 254 -9.05 27.05 36.30
C TRP A 254 -8.19 28.26 36.66
N THR A 255 -7.62 28.95 35.66
CA THR A 255 -6.83 30.16 35.92
C THR A 255 -7.76 31.32 36.31
N MET A 256 -7.57 31.89 37.51
CA MET A 256 -7.95 33.27 37.82
C MET A 256 -6.73 34.08 38.27
N SER A 257 -6.50 35.17 37.54
CA SER A 257 -5.32 36.06 37.49
C SER A 257 -4.71 36.43 38.85
N GLY A 258 -3.37 36.39 38.96
CA GLY A 258 -2.59 36.80 40.13
C GLY A 258 -2.48 38.31 40.38
N THR A 259 -3.41 39.14 39.90
CA THR A 259 -3.42 40.58 40.19
C THR A 259 -4.83 41.07 40.56
N SER A 260 -4.91 41.74 41.72
CA SER A 260 -6.13 42.19 42.41
C SER A 260 -6.92 43.27 41.65
N PRO A 261 -8.26 43.38 41.85
CA PRO A 261 -9.13 42.50 42.63
C PRO A 261 -10.01 41.63 41.71
N ASN A 262 -9.91 40.31 41.84
CA ASN A 262 -10.81 39.39 41.15
C ASN A 262 -12.16 39.35 41.87
N HIS A 263 -13.25 39.39 41.11
CA HIS A 263 -14.62 39.30 41.66
C HIS A 263 -14.96 37.89 42.18
N VAL A 264 -14.22 36.86 41.77
CA VAL A 264 -14.37 35.46 42.22
C VAL A 264 -12.97 34.85 42.40
N ILE A 265 -12.79 34.03 43.43
CA ILE A 265 -11.64 33.14 43.65
C ILE A 265 -12.16 31.72 43.90
N THR A 266 -11.52 30.71 43.34
CA THR A 266 -11.94 29.30 43.47
C THR A 266 -10.74 28.44 43.88
N ALA A 267 -11.00 27.22 44.36
CA ALA A 267 -9.98 26.26 44.76
C ALA A 267 -9.06 26.75 45.92
N VAL A 268 -9.60 27.51 46.88
CA VAL A 268 -8.82 27.99 48.02
C VAL A 268 -8.74 26.92 49.11
N GLY A 269 -7.54 26.41 49.39
CA GLY A 269 -7.28 25.36 50.38
C GLY A 269 -5.80 25.22 50.71
N ALA A 270 -5.45 24.22 51.54
CA ALA A 270 -4.06 23.88 51.79
C ALA A 270 -3.40 23.40 50.49
N ALA A 271 -2.17 23.85 50.21
CA ALA A 271 -1.45 23.44 49.01
C ALA A 271 -1.33 21.90 48.99
N ASN A 272 -1.98 21.28 48.01
CA ASN A 272 -1.89 19.86 47.75
C ASN A 272 -1.63 19.66 46.24
N ASN A 273 -1.16 18.48 45.87
CA ASN A 273 -0.88 18.13 44.48
C ASN A 273 -2.08 17.46 43.80
N ALA A 274 -3.28 17.64 44.36
CA ALA A 274 -4.53 17.13 43.82
C ALA A 274 -5.23 18.24 43.04
N CYS A 275 -6.04 17.86 42.05
CA CYS A 275 -6.93 18.80 41.38
C CYS A 275 -7.95 19.35 42.40
N PRO A 276 -8.49 20.57 42.20
CA PRO A 276 -9.50 21.13 43.10
C PRO A 276 -10.60 20.11 43.39
N ASP A 277 -10.81 19.82 44.67
CA ASP A 277 -11.68 18.78 45.18
C ASP A 277 -12.73 19.36 46.17
N ALA A 278 -13.41 18.48 46.90
CA ALA A 278 -14.44 18.88 47.83
C ALA A 278 -13.91 19.57 49.09
N ALA A 279 -12.60 19.64 49.32
CA ALA A 279 -11.90 20.23 50.46
C ALA A 279 -11.54 21.71 50.23
N GLU A 280 -11.45 22.16 48.99
CA GLU A 280 -11.22 23.56 48.64
C GLU A 280 -12.51 24.41 48.67
N ASN A 281 -12.35 25.72 48.84
CA ASN A 281 -13.43 26.70 48.98
C ASN A 281 -13.52 27.62 47.75
N VAL A 282 -14.69 28.25 47.59
CA VAL A 282 -14.95 29.30 46.60
C VAL A 282 -15.26 30.60 47.32
N GLY A 283 -14.58 31.68 46.95
CA GLY A 283 -14.80 33.04 47.44
C GLY A 283 -15.33 33.95 46.33
N ILE A 284 -16.28 34.84 46.63
CA ILE A 284 -16.75 35.91 45.73
C ILE A 284 -16.61 37.22 46.49
N GLY A 285 -15.79 38.14 46.01
CA GLY A 285 -15.46 39.39 46.73
C GLY A 285 -14.60 39.23 48.00
N VAL A 286 -14.12 38.01 48.29
CA VAL A 286 -13.25 37.68 49.45
C VAL A 286 -12.06 36.83 48.99
N SER A 287 -10.85 37.16 49.45
CA SER A 287 -9.61 36.45 49.09
C SER A 287 -9.32 35.21 49.94
N THR A 288 -9.97 35.10 51.11
CA THR A 288 -9.70 34.05 52.10
C THR A 288 -11.02 33.47 52.61
N PRO A 289 -11.73 32.68 51.77
CA PRO A 289 -13.05 32.15 52.10
C PRO A 289 -13.02 31.27 53.36
N ILE A 290 -13.87 31.57 54.34
CA ILE A 290 -14.01 30.81 55.59
C ILE A 290 -15.10 29.73 55.53
N ALA A 291 -15.86 29.68 54.45
CA ALA A 291 -16.90 28.69 54.16
C ALA A 291 -16.69 28.08 52.77
N LYS A 292 -17.39 26.97 52.48
CA LYS A 292 -17.31 26.27 51.19
C LYS A 292 -17.63 27.16 50.00
N LEU A 293 -18.66 28.00 50.18
CA LEU A 293 -18.94 29.16 49.35
C LEU A 293 -18.99 30.36 50.30
N ASP A 294 -18.09 31.31 50.13
CA ASP A 294 -18.02 32.54 50.92
C ASP A 294 -18.21 33.74 49.98
N VAL A 295 -19.21 34.56 50.27
CA VAL A 295 -19.58 35.71 49.43
C VAL A 295 -19.54 36.93 50.33
N PHE A 296 -18.67 37.88 49.98
CA PHE A 296 -18.44 39.09 50.75
C PHE A 296 -18.66 40.33 49.87
N ASP A 297 -19.48 41.25 50.36
CA ASP A 297 -19.71 42.57 49.78
C ASP A 297 -19.57 43.60 50.92
N ASP A 298 -18.65 44.55 50.78
CA ASP A 298 -18.43 45.62 51.77
C ASP A 298 -19.10 46.94 51.39
N THR A 299 -19.90 46.95 50.31
CA THR A 299 -20.57 48.16 49.85
C THR A 299 -22.00 48.28 50.40
N PRO A 300 -22.43 49.46 50.90
CA PRO A 300 -23.76 49.62 51.52
C PRO A 300 -24.94 49.65 50.51
N ALA A 301 -24.76 49.22 49.26
CA ALA A 301 -25.68 49.49 48.17
C ALA A 301 -26.51 48.27 47.75
N SER A 302 -27.71 48.12 48.33
CA SER A 302 -28.98 47.52 47.84
C SER A 302 -29.01 46.23 46.98
N ASN A 303 -27.87 45.60 46.69
CA ASN A 303 -27.80 44.36 45.90
C ASN A 303 -27.40 43.18 46.81
N ASP A 304 -27.92 43.17 48.04
CA ASP A 304 -27.83 42.02 48.94
C ASP A 304 -28.17 40.73 48.18
N ILE A 305 -27.50 39.63 48.50
CA ILE A 305 -27.68 38.32 47.87
C ILE A 305 -29.19 38.00 47.79
N ILE A 306 -29.80 38.20 46.61
CA ILE A 306 -31.27 38.14 46.42
C ILE A 306 -31.80 36.70 46.54
N GLY A 307 -30.92 35.71 46.58
CA GLY A 307 -31.27 34.35 46.97
C GLY A 307 -30.08 33.40 47.00
N LEU A 308 -29.87 32.75 48.14
CA LEU A 308 -29.11 31.50 48.25
C LEU A 308 -30.12 30.36 48.30
N GLN A 309 -30.41 29.75 47.14
CA GLN A 309 -31.31 28.60 47.09
C GLN A 309 -30.53 27.32 47.41
N HIS A 310 -30.52 26.91 48.67
CA HIS A 310 -30.03 25.60 49.07
C HIS A 310 -31.17 24.57 49.00
N ARG A 311 -31.13 23.66 48.02
CA ARG A 311 -32.09 22.56 47.93
C ARG A 311 -31.59 21.40 48.77
N THR A 312 -32.06 21.28 50.01
CA THR A 312 -31.92 20.01 50.76
C THR A 312 -32.88 18.99 50.15
N GLY A 313 -32.36 18.12 49.29
CA GLY A 313 -33.07 16.90 48.89
C GLY A 313 -33.00 15.88 50.03
N CYS A 314 -33.99 15.89 50.92
CA CYS A 314 -34.30 14.72 51.74
C CYS A 314 -35.67 14.18 51.27
N ASN A 315 -35.65 13.16 50.42
CA ASN A 315 -36.73 12.18 50.39
C ASN A 315 -36.20 10.94 51.12
N GLY A 316 -36.90 10.53 52.16
CA GLY A 316 -36.68 9.25 52.84
C GLY A 316 -37.12 8.05 52.00
#